data_AF-A0A6V7MCA4-F1
#
_entry.id   AF-A0A6V7MCA4-F1
#
_cell.length_a   1.000
_cell.length_b   1.000
_cell.length_c   1.000
_cell.angle_alpha   90.00
_cell.angle_beta   90.00
_cell.angle_gamma   90.00
#
_symmetry.space_group_name_H-M   'P 1'
#
loop_
_entity.id
_entity.type
_entity.pdbx_description
1 polymer ?
#
loop_
_entity_poly.entity_id
_entity_poly.type
_entity_poly.pdbx_seq_one_letter_code
_entity_poly.pdbx_strand_id
1 'polypeptide(L)' 'GRKGLGNIYVWASGDGGEEDDCNCDGYAASMWTISINSAINDGQNAHYDESCSSTLASTFSNGAKDPNTGV' A
#
# COMPACT_ATOMS: atom_id res chain seq x y z
N GLY A 1 2.78 -23.37 3.27
CA GLY A 1 1.30 -23.40 3.37
C GLY A 1 0.91 -23.84 4.76
N ARG A 2 0.06 -23.07 5.44
CA ARG A 2 -0.46 -23.33 6.80
C ARG A 2 -1.23 -24.66 6.86
N LYS A 3 -0.52 -25.79 6.88
CA LYS A 3 -1.07 -27.17 6.77
C LYS A 3 -2.03 -27.34 5.57
N GLY A 4 -1.67 -26.78 4.42
CA GLY A 4 -2.50 -26.81 3.21
C GLY A 4 -3.47 -25.64 3.03
N LEU A 5 -3.64 -24.76 4.03
CA LEU A 5 -4.56 -23.60 3.94
C LEU A 5 -4.00 -22.39 3.15
N GLY A 6 -2.85 -22.55 2.49
CA GLY A 6 -2.11 -21.42 1.90
C GLY A 6 -1.29 -20.63 2.92
N ASN A 7 -0.34 -19.84 2.42
CA ASN A 7 0.33 -18.81 3.21
C ASN A 7 -0.41 -17.48 3.01
N ILE A 8 -0.25 -16.55 3.93
CA ILE A 8 -0.78 -15.18 3.78
C ILE A 8 0.43 -14.30 3.50
N TYR A 9 0.45 -13.68 2.33
CA TYR A 9 1.49 -12.74 1.94
C TYR A 9 0.87 -11.34 1.97
N VAL A 10 1.47 -10.45 2.75
CA VAL A 10 1.07 -9.04 2.83
C VAL A 10 2.22 -8.23 2.24
N TRP A 11 1.90 -7.27 1.40
CA TRP A 11 2.88 -6.46 0.68
C TRP A 11 2.50 -4.98 0.78
N ALA A 12 3.47 -4.09 0.86
CA ALA A 12 3.21 -2.66 0.73
C ALA A 12 2.93 -2.34 -0.74
N SER A 13 1.96 -1.48 -1.03
CA SER A 13 1.63 -1.12 -2.42
C SER A 13 2.80 -0.42 -3.11
N GLY A 14 3.52 0.46 -2.40
CA GLY A 14 4.69 1.17 -2.93
C GLY A 14 4.85 2.56 -2.32
N ASP A 15 5.99 3.20 -2.63
CA ASP A 15 6.40 4.52 -2.08
C ASP A 15 6.82 5.51 -3.20
N GLY A 16 6.51 5.20 -4.47
CA GLY A 16 6.84 6.00 -5.66
C GLY A 16 6.00 7.27 -5.84
N GLY A 17 4.93 7.44 -5.08
CA GLY A 17 4.05 8.61 -5.12
C GLY A 17 3.23 8.72 -6.40
N GLU A 18 2.77 9.93 -6.71
CA GLU A 18 1.83 10.22 -7.81
C GLU A 18 2.36 9.86 -9.22
N GLU A 19 3.67 9.61 -9.37
CA GLU A 19 4.33 9.32 -10.65
C GLU A 19 4.62 7.82 -10.86
N ASP A 20 4.25 6.95 -9.92
CA ASP A 20 4.40 5.49 -10.04
C ASP A 20 3.05 4.76 -9.91
N ASP A 21 2.97 3.58 -10.51
CA ASP A 21 1.76 2.73 -10.53
C ASP A 21 2.15 1.34 -10.05
N CYS A 22 1.65 0.95 -8.86
CA CYS A 22 1.95 -0.34 -8.26
C CYS A 22 1.47 -1.56 -9.04
N ASN A 23 0.70 -1.41 -10.13
CA ASN A 23 0.50 -2.50 -11.09
C ASN A 23 1.77 -2.85 -11.89
N CYS A 24 2.76 -1.96 -11.94
CA CYS A 24 4.08 -2.21 -12.52
C CYS A 24 5.01 -2.97 -11.56
N ASP A 25 4.69 -3.05 -10.26
CA ASP A 25 5.33 -3.98 -9.32
C ASP A 25 4.61 -5.34 -9.31
N GLY A 26 5.27 -6.36 -9.88
CA GLY A 26 4.74 -7.71 -9.93
C GLY A 26 4.53 -8.38 -8.56
N TYR A 27 5.11 -7.87 -7.48
CA TYR A 27 4.83 -8.33 -6.12
C TYR A 27 3.54 -7.72 -5.56
N ALA A 28 3.35 -6.41 -5.70
CA ALA A 28 2.12 -5.72 -5.30
C ALA A 28 0.91 -6.15 -6.16
N ALA A 29 1.12 -6.32 -7.47
CA ALA A 29 0.08 -6.71 -8.43
C ALA A 29 -0.25 -8.22 -8.44
N SER A 30 0.45 -9.03 -7.64
CA SER A 30 0.26 -10.47 -7.63
C SER A 30 -1.08 -10.86 -7.01
N MET A 31 -1.82 -11.78 -7.64
CA MET A 31 -3.02 -12.35 -7.02
C MET A 31 -2.74 -13.14 -5.71
N TRP A 32 -1.48 -13.41 -5.40
CA TRP A 32 -1.06 -14.15 -4.21
C TRP A 32 -0.71 -13.25 -3.02
N THR A 33 -0.66 -11.94 -3.21
CA THR A 33 -0.35 -10.96 -2.18
C THR A 33 -1.59 -10.16 -1.83
N ILE A 34 -1.64 -9.72 -0.58
CA ILE A 34 -2.58 -8.71 -0.10
C ILE A 34 -1.77 -7.42 -0.05
N SER A 35 -1.89 -6.61 -1.11
CA SER A 35 -1.27 -5.29 -1.20
C SER A 35 -2.04 -4.29 -0.33
N ILE A 36 -1.30 -3.59 0.52
CA ILE A 36 -1.79 -2.64 1.51
C ILE A 36 -1.15 -1.28 1.27
N ASN A 37 -2.00 -0.27 1.20
CA ASN A 37 -1.63 1.11 0.99
C ASN A 37 -1.65 1.94 2.29
N SER A 38 -1.15 3.17 2.24
CA SER A 38 -0.93 4.06 3.36
C SER A 38 -1.91 5.22 3.38
N ALA A 39 -2.67 5.32 4.48
CA ALA A 39 -3.45 6.51 4.83
C ALA A 39 -2.76 7.25 5.97
N ILE A 40 -2.80 8.58 5.97
CA ILE A 40 -2.34 9.40 7.10
C ILE A 40 -3.41 9.51 8.17
N ASN A 41 -3.05 10.08 9.33
CA ASN A 41 -3.90 10.18 10.53
C ASN A 41 -5.26 10.87 10.32
N ASP A 42 -5.42 11.71 9.30
CA ASP A 42 -6.69 12.37 8.96
C ASP A 42 -7.52 11.59 7.92
N GLY A 43 -7.04 10.42 7.49
CA GLY A 43 -7.71 9.52 6.55
C GLY A 43 -7.44 9.82 5.07
N GLN A 44 -6.61 10.82 4.75
CA GLN A 44 -6.15 11.04 3.38
C GLN A 44 -5.02 10.06 3.00
N ASN A 45 -4.70 9.96 1.72
CA ASN A 45 -3.58 9.15 1.25
C ASN A 45 -2.24 9.78 1.64
N ALA A 46 -1.25 8.93 1.94
CA ALA A 46 0.14 9.37 2.09
C ALA A 46 0.67 9.96 0.78
N HIS A 47 1.59 10.93 0.84
CA HIS A 47 2.12 11.57 -0.38
C HIS A 47 2.99 10.65 -1.25
N TYR A 48 3.53 9.59 -0.66
CA TYR A 48 4.33 8.57 -1.34
C TYR A 48 3.48 7.40 -1.83
N ASP A 49 2.18 7.38 -1.53
CA ASP A 49 1.25 6.35 -2.00
C ASP A 49 1.26 6.20 -3.53
N GLU A 50 1.40 4.96 -4.00
CA GLU A 50 1.13 4.55 -5.37
C GLU A 50 -0.31 4.05 -5.54
N SER A 51 -1.10 4.75 -6.37
CA SER A 51 -2.49 4.37 -6.63
C SER A 51 -2.61 3.37 -7.77
N CYS A 52 -3.05 2.14 -7.49
CA CYS A 52 -3.27 1.12 -8.52
C CYS A 52 -4.47 0.22 -8.21
N SER A 53 -4.99 -0.45 -9.25
CA SER A 53 -6.17 -1.32 -9.15
C SER A 53 -5.94 -2.64 -8.40
N SER A 54 -4.69 -3.02 -8.14
CA SER A 54 -4.36 -4.25 -7.42
C SER A 54 -4.34 -4.09 -5.91
N THR A 55 -4.25 -2.86 -5.37
CA THR A 55 -4.35 -2.57 -3.93
C THR A 55 -5.70 -3.03 -3.36
N LEU A 56 -5.66 -3.78 -2.25
CA LEU A 56 -6.88 -4.33 -1.64
C LEU A 56 -7.42 -3.53 -0.45
N ALA A 57 -6.55 -2.87 0.31
CA ALA A 57 -6.93 -2.12 1.50
C ALA A 57 -5.86 -1.08 1.87
N SER A 58 -6.20 -0.19 2.81
CA SER A 58 -5.26 0.78 3.38
C SER A 58 -5.18 0.65 4.90
N THR A 59 -4.02 0.98 5.46
CA THR A 59 -3.81 1.12 6.91
C THR A 59 -3.14 2.46 7.20
N PHE A 60 -3.22 2.90 8.45
CA PHE A 60 -2.54 4.12 8.86
C PHE A 60 -1.03 3.96 8.81
N SER A 61 -0.37 4.96 8.22
CA SER A 61 1.08 5.13 8.16
C SER A 61 1.41 6.63 8.26
N ASN A 62 2.67 6.99 8.04
CA ASN A 62 3.08 8.37 7.88
C ASN A 62 2.82 8.90 6.45
N GLY A 63 3.23 10.13 6.16
CA GLY A 63 3.30 10.65 4.80
C GLY A 63 2.45 11.88 4.56
N ALA A 64 2.19 12.70 5.58
CA ALA A 64 1.60 14.01 5.35
C ALA A 64 2.48 14.89 4.46
N LYS A 65 1.89 15.61 3.50
CA LYS A 65 2.60 16.62 2.69
C LYS A 65 3.06 17.80 3.55
N ASP A 66 2.25 18.17 4.56
CA ASP A 66 2.62 19.16 5.56
C ASP A 66 3.20 18.45 6.80
N PRO A 67 4.46 18.71 7.18
CA PRO A 67 5.07 18.10 8.36
C PRO A 67 4.38 18.46 9.70
N ASN A 68 3.43 19.40 9.70
CA ASN A 68 2.66 19.77 10.89
C ASN A 68 1.34 19.01 11.06
N THR A 69 0.87 18.24 10.07
CA THR A 69 -0.49 17.64 10.10
C THR A 69 -0.59 16.22 10.68
N GLY A 70 0.49 15.67 11.22
CA GLY A 70 0.53 14.29 11.76
C GLY A 70 1.62 13.49 11.08
N VAL A 71 1.96 12.34 11.68
CA VAL A 71 2.81 11.35 11.02
C VAL A 71 2.18 11.02 9.68
#